data_AF-A0A915A4D0-F1
#
_entry.id   AF-A0A915A4D0-F1
#
_cell.length_a   1.000
_cell.length_b   1.000
_cell.length_c   1.000
_cell.angle_alpha   90.00
_cell.angle_beta   90.00
_cell.angle_gamma   90.00
#
_symmetry.space_group_name_H-M   'P 1'
#
loop_
_entity.id
_entity.type
_entity.pdbx_description
1 polymer ?
#
loop_
_entity_poly.entity_id
_entity_poly.type
_entity_poly.pdbx_seq_one_letter_code
_entity_poly.pdbx_strand_id
1 'polypeptide(L)'
;PLRTVAAVIKMHSMHEKQVESNWWRSTYEKNVWEDPPWYILALVQLNYLVMVTMAIIAEWFRSHHLIQSSGPQELDKQKGFVPLDDPFVTLYVNNLYRMGSDVVNRPLAGPPSVLTKIKERVTHNHGWSYEFTGRVCDVINMGSYNYLGFSGTESGCIEIVTSTLQENGIGICGTRQEFGSTQLHNDLDKMVARFLGVEDAVCFPMGFCTNSMNISAFVDKVKGLPNIKR
;
A
#
# COMPACT_ATOMS: atom_id res chain seq x y z
N PRO A 1 -13.08 -19.35 8.21
CA PRO A 1 -13.41 -19.43 6.76
C PRO A 1 -14.77 -18.80 6.40
N LEU A 2 -15.91 -19.32 6.90
CA LEU A 2 -17.26 -18.80 6.58
C LEU A 2 -17.54 -17.38 7.12
N ARG A 3 -16.92 -17.00 8.25
CA ARG A 3 -17.06 -15.64 8.82
C ARG A 3 -16.38 -14.55 7.98
N THR A 4 -15.32 -14.88 7.26
CA THR A 4 -14.58 -13.95 6.39
C THR A 4 -15.35 -13.69 5.09
N VAL A 5 -15.93 -14.75 4.50
CA VAL A 5 -16.84 -14.63 3.34
C VAL A 5 -18.10 -13.85 3.70
N ALA A 6 -18.67 -14.10 4.89
CA ALA A 6 -19.79 -13.33 5.40
C ALA A 6 -19.44 -11.85 5.67
N ALA A 7 -18.20 -11.54 6.09
CA ALA A 7 -17.75 -10.16 6.27
C ALA A 7 -17.63 -9.41 4.93
N VAL A 8 -17.12 -10.07 3.88
CA VAL A 8 -17.03 -9.51 2.51
C VAL A 8 -18.43 -9.29 1.91
N ILE A 9 -19.34 -10.25 2.07
CA ILE A 9 -20.74 -10.12 1.61
C ILE A 9 -21.46 -9.00 2.39
N LYS A 10 -21.20 -8.87 3.70
CA LYS A 10 -21.77 -7.80 4.53
C LYS A 10 -21.20 -6.42 4.19
N MET A 11 -19.96 -6.35 3.72
CA MET A 11 -19.35 -5.13 3.18
C MET A 11 -20.05 -4.68 1.88
N HIS A 12 -20.53 -5.62 1.07
CA HIS A 12 -21.25 -5.35 -0.18
C HIS A 12 -22.71 -4.94 0.04
N SER A 13 -23.40 -5.57 1.00
CA SER A 13 -24.76 -5.17 1.43
C SER A 13 -24.82 -3.75 2.00
N MET A 14 -23.69 -3.18 2.44
CA MET A 14 -23.62 -1.80 2.92
C MET A 14 -23.51 -0.76 1.80
N HIS A 15 -23.21 -1.17 0.57
CA HIS A 15 -23.18 -0.26 -0.59
C HIS A 15 -24.58 0.06 -1.13
N GLU A 16 -25.61 -0.70 -0.72
CA GLU A 16 -26.97 -0.60 -1.27
C GLU A 16 -27.87 0.44 -0.58
N LYS A 17 -27.32 1.20 0.38
CA LYS A 17 -27.99 2.40 0.91
C LYS A 17 -27.16 3.63 0.55
N GLN A 18 -27.49 4.24 -0.58
CA GLN A 18 -27.18 5.65 -0.84
C GLN A 18 -27.76 6.48 0.31
N VAL A 19 -26.94 6.73 1.32
CA VAL A 19 -27.21 7.76 2.31
C VAL A 19 -26.87 9.07 1.61
N GLU A 20 -27.87 9.92 1.38
CA GLU A 20 -27.69 11.32 1.01
C GLU A 20 -26.75 11.95 2.03
N SER A 21 -25.48 12.05 1.68
CA SER A 21 -24.49 12.72 2.50
C SER A 21 -24.63 14.22 2.23
N ASN A 22 -24.87 15.01 3.28
CA ASN A 22 -24.95 16.49 3.21
C ASN A 22 -23.60 17.15 2.87
N TRP A 23 -22.64 16.39 2.33
CA TRP A 23 -21.39 16.92 1.81
C TRP A 23 -21.66 17.49 0.43
N TRP A 24 -21.38 18.78 0.25
CA TRP A 24 -21.48 19.44 -1.05
C TRP A 24 -20.44 18.84 -1.99
N ARG A 25 -20.80 17.76 -2.69
CA ARG A 25 -20.00 17.22 -3.78
C ARG A 25 -20.04 18.23 -4.91
N SER A 26 -18.86 18.63 -5.36
CA SER A 26 -18.67 19.52 -6.51
C SER A 26 -19.57 19.07 -7.67
N THR A 27 -20.14 20.02 -8.42
CA THR A 27 -21.05 19.77 -9.57
C THR A 27 -20.47 18.83 -10.63
N TYR A 28 -19.15 18.60 -10.60
CA TYR A 28 -18.44 17.66 -11.46
C TYR A 28 -18.56 16.18 -11.05
N GLU A 29 -19.04 15.81 -9.85
CA GLU A 29 -19.05 14.40 -9.43
C GLU A 29 -20.41 13.70 -9.54
N LYS A 30 -21.52 14.44 -9.58
CA LYS A 30 -22.88 13.84 -9.54
C LYS A 30 -23.19 12.90 -10.72
N ASN A 31 -22.47 13.02 -11.83
CA ASN A 31 -22.76 12.30 -13.09
C ASN A 31 -21.52 11.62 -13.73
N VAL A 32 -20.37 11.53 -13.06
CA VAL A 32 -19.11 11.15 -13.76
C VAL A 32 -18.72 9.68 -13.62
N TRP A 33 -19.26 8.97 -12.63
CA TRP A 33 -18.97 7.53 -12.47
C TRP A 33 -20.26 6.75 -12.52
N GLU A 34 -20.52 6.08 -13.65
CA GLU A 34 -21.45 4.96 -13.66
C GLU A 34 -20.93 3.90 -12.70
N ASP A 35 -21.81 3.38 -11.83
CA ASP A 35 -21.44 2.24 -10.99
C ASP A 35 -20.87 1.14 -11.90
N PRO A 36 -19.76 0.48 -11.49
CA PRO A 36 -19.17 -0.56 -12.31
C PRO A 36 -20.25 -1.60 -12.63
N PRO A 37 -20.36 -2.05 -13.89
CA PRO A 37 -21.35 -3.04 -14.26
C PRO A 37 -21.30 -4.24 -13.32
N TRP A 38 -22.46 -4.79 -12.94
CA TRP A 38 -22.56 -5.87 -11.95
C TRP A 38 -21.65 -7.07 -12.27
N TYR A 39 -21.40 -7.35 -13.55
CA TYR A 39 -20.54 -8.44 -13.97
C TYR A 39 -19.07 -8.20 -13.62
N ILE A 40 -18.59 -6.94 -13.60
CA ILE A 40 -17.23 -6.61 -13.15
C ILE A 40 -17.09 -6.93 -11.67
N LEU A 41 -18.07 -6.54 -10.86
CA LEU A 41 -18.08 -6.87 -9.43
C LEU A 41 -18.09 -8.39 -9.21
N ALA A 42 -18.95 -9.12 -9.93
CA ALA A 42 -18.99 -10.57 -9.89
C ALA A 42 -17.66 -11.22 -10.31
N LEU A 43 -17.01 -10.72 -11.36
CA LEU A 43 -15.70 -11.22 -11.82
C LEU A 43 -14.59 -10.96 -10.81
N VAL A 44 -14.57 -9.79 -10.17
CA VAL A 44 -13.60 -9.47 -9.11
C VAL A 44 -13.78 -10.40 -7.92
N GLN A 45 -15.03 -10.61 -7.48
CA GLN A 45 -15.34 -11.53 -6.37
C GLN A 45 -14.98 -12.98 -6.74
N LEU A 46 -15.27 -13.41 -7.96
CA LEU A 46 -14.90 -14.72 -8.46
C LEU A 46 -13.37 -14.89 -8.50
N ASN A 47 -12.64 -13.88 -8.98
CA ASN A 47 -11.18 -13.92 -9.02
C ASN A 47 -10.59 -14.04 -7.61
N TYR A 48 -11.08 -13.23 -6.66
CA TYR A 48 -10.67 -13.32 -5.26
C TYR A 48 -10.97 -14.71 -4.67
N LEU A 49 -12.16 -15.25 -4.92
CA LEU A 49 -12.56 -16.59 -4.47
C LEU A 49 -11.63 -17.67 -5.04
N VAL A 50 -11.34 -17.62 -6.34
CA VAL A 50 -10.45 -18.57 -7.01
C VAL A 50 -9.04 -18.48 -6.42
N MET A 51 -8.48 -17.28 -6.27
CA MET A 51 -7.15 -17.08 -5.71
C MET A 51 -7.03 -17.60 -4.28
N VAL A 52 -7.99 -17.27 -3.40
CA VAL A 52 -7.98 -17.73 -2.01
C VAL A 52 -8.19 -19.24 -1.92
N THR A 53 -9.09 -19.80 -2.72
CA THR A 53 -9.34 -21.25 -2.72
C THR A 53 -8.10 -22.02 -3.17
N MET A 54 -7.43 -21.56 -4.24
CA MET A 54 -6.19 -22.17 -4.72
C MET A 54 -5.06 -22.04 -3.69
N ALA A 55 -4.96 -20.90 -2.99
CA ALA A 55 -4.00 -20.74 -1.91
C ALA A 55 -4.22 -21.75 -0.77
N ILE A 56 -5.48 -21.96 -0.36
CA ILE A 56 -5.83 -22.93 0.70
C ILE A 56 -5.49 -24.35 0.25
N ILE A 57 -5.80 -24.71 -1.00
CA ILE A 57 -5.47 -26.02 -1.57
C ILE A 57 -3.95 -26.22 -1.59
N ALA A 58 -3.18 -25.23 -2.04
CA ALA A 58 -1.72 -25.29 -2.07
C ALA A 58 -1.12 -25.46 -0.67
N GLU A 59 -1.68 -24.79 0.33
CA GLU A 59 -1.24 -24.93 1.72
C GLU A 59 -1.59 -26.30 2.30
N TRP A 60 -2.77 -26.83 1.97
CA TRP A 60 -3.14 -28.19 2.32
C TRP A 60 -2.15 -29.22 1.75
N PHE A 61 -1.76 -29.07 0.48
CA PHE A 61 -0.72 -29.92 -0.12
C PHE A 61 0.65 -29.78 0.57
N ARG A 62 1.05 -28.57 0.99
CA ARG A 62 2.28 -28.37 1.77
C ARG A 62 2.22 -29.04 3.14
N SER A 63 1.08 -28.97 3.83
CA SER A 63 0.90 -29.61 5.13
C SER A 63 1.00 -31.15 5.08
N HIS A 64 0.69 -31.74 3.92
CA HIS A 64 0.85 -33.18 3.66
C HIS A 64 2.21 -33.51 3.02
N HIS A 65 3.16 -32.57 3.00
CA HIS A 65 4.50 -32.72 2.41
C HIS A 65 4.52 -33.09 0.91
N LEU A 66 3.43 -32.83 0.19
CA LEU A 66 3.34 -33.08 -1.26
C LEU A 66 4.01 -31.98 -2.09
N ILE A 67 4.16 -30.79 -1.50
CA ILE A 67 4.87 -29.65 -2.08
C ILE A 67 5.98 -29.25 -1.11
N GLN A 68 7.22 -29.19 -1.58
CA GLN A 68 8.33 -28.71 -0.78
C GLN A 68 8.23 -27.19 -0.59
N SER A 69 8.33 -26.74 0.66
CA SER A 69 8.48 -25.32 0.99
C SER A 69 9.96 -25.00 1.14
N SER A 70 10.48 -24.09 0.30
CA SER A 70 11.85 -23.58 0.43
C SER A 70 11.96 -22.42 1.44
N GLY A 71 10.83 -21.99 2.02
CA GLY A 71 10.79 -20.93 3.03
C GLY A 71 11.25 -21.41 4.41
N PRO A 72 11.72 -20.49 5.28
CA PRO A 72 12.02 -20.80 6.67
C PRO A 72 10.79 -21.36 7.39
N GLN A 73 10.97 -22.42 8.16
CA GLN A 73 9.94 -22.98 9.03
C GLN A 73 10.37 -22.84 10.49
N GLU A 74 9.40 -22.68 11.39
CA GLU A 74 9.68 -22.68 12.82
C GLU A 74 10.30 -24.01 13.24
N LEU A 75 11.38 -23.93 14.02
CA LEU A 75 12.04 -25.11 14.57
C LEU A 75 11.12 -25.78 15.60
N ASP A 76 11.18 -27.11 15.74
CA ASP A 76 10.32 -27.83 16.69
C ASP A 76 10.43 -27.31 18.13
N LYS A 77 11.62 -26.87 18.54
CA LYS A 77 11.87 -26.26 19.85
C LYS A 77 11.15 -24.92 20.07
N GLN A 78 10.69 -24.26 19.01
CA GLN A 78 10.03 -22.95 19.04
C GLN A 78 8.50 -23.06 19.03
N LYS A 79 7.94 -24.24 18.72
CA LYS A 79 6.47 -24.47 18.64
C LYS A 79 5.74 -24.29 19.97
N GLY A 80 6.45 -24.21 21.09
CA GLY A 80 5.89 -23.91 22.41
C GLY A 80 5.73 -22.41 22.72
N PHE A 81 6.27 -21.53 21.87
CA PHE A 81 6.11 -20.09 22.01
C PHE A 81 4.84 -19.60 21.28
N VAL A 82 4.44 -18.36 21.56
CA VAL A 82 3.36 -17.71 20.81
C VAL A 82 3.78 -17.65 19.33
N PRO A 83 2.96 -18.17 18.39
CA PRO A 83 3.26 -18.08 16.96
C PRO A 83 3.51 -16.64 16.57
N LEU A 84 4.62 -16.38 15.88
CA LEU A 84 4.93 -15.05 15.38
C LEU A 84 4.13 -14.73 14.10
N ASP A 85 3.60 -15.76 13.44
CA ASP A 85 2.90 -15.64 12.17
C ASP A 85 1.38 -15.73 12.33
N ASP A 86 0.69 -14.82 11.64
CA ASP A 86 -0.76 -14.92 11.47
C ASP A 86 -1.05 -15.92 10.33
N PRO A 87 -1.89 -16.95 10.52
CA PRO A 87 -2.14 -17.97 9.51
C PRO A 87 -2.65 -17.42 8.17
N PHE A 88 -3.44 -16.35 8.18
CA PHE A 88 -3.90 -15.70 6.96
C PHE A 88 -2.78 -14.91 6.29
N VAL A 89 -1.94 -14.22 7.06
CA VAL A 89 -0.75 -13.56 6.52
C VAL A 89 0.19 -14.57 5.89
N THR A 90 0.44 -15.71 6.55
CA THR A 90 1.27 -16.80 5.99
C THR A 90 0.67 -17.33 4.70
N LEU A 91 -0.65 -17.60 4.66
CA LEU A 91 -1.34 -18.03 3.45
C LEU A 91 -1.19 -17.02 2.30
N TYR A 92 -1.41 -15.73 2.59
CA TYR A 92 -1.32 -14.64 1.64
C TYR A 92 0.11 -14.47 1.12
N VAL A 93 1.10 -14.42 2.01
CA VAL A 93 2.52 -14.26 1.66
C VAL A 93 2.98 -15.44 0.80
N ASN A 94 2.67 -16.66 1.21
CA ASN A 94 3.16 -17.88 0.55
C ASN A 94 2.46 -18.22 -0.76
N ASN A 95 1.32 -17.64 -1.10
CA ASN A 95 0.59 -18.06 -2.30
C ASN A 95 0.24 -16.91 -3.23
N LEU A 96 0.13 -15.69 -2.71
CA LEU A 96 -0.29 -14.53 -3.48
C LEU A 96 0.85 -13.52 -3.60
N TYR A 97 1.34 -13.01 -2.48
CA TYR A 97 2.35 -11.94 -2.49
C TYR A 97 3.69 -12.40 -3.08
N ARG A 98 4.20 -13.57 -2.67
CA ARG A 98 5.46 -14.12 -3.21
C ARG A 98 5.43 -14.30 -4.73
N MET A 99 4.27 -14.66 -5.29
CA MET A 99 4.15 -14.82 -6.74
C MET A 99 4.24 -13.48 -7.47
N GLY A 100 3.68 -12.42 -6.88
CA GLY A 100 3.74 -11.06 -7.41
C GLY A 100 5.00 -10.27 -7.00
N SER A 101 5.79 -10.76 -6.03
CA SER A 101 6.90 -10.01 -5.46
C SER A 101 7.98 -9.67 -6.48
N ASP A 102 8.09 -10.46 -7.56
CA ASP A 102 9.04 -10.14 -8.62
C ASP A 102 8.73 -8.81 -9.30
N VAL A 103 7.46 -8.45 -9.43
CA VAL A 103 7.01 -7.20 -10.06
C VAL A 103 7.13 -6.03 -9.08
N VAL A 104 6.63 -6.20 -7.85
CA VAL A 104 6.48 -5.09 -6.90
C VAL A 104 7.76 -4.72 -6.14
N ASN A 105 8.70 -5.66 -6.00
CA ASN A 105 9.89 -5.48 -5.15
C ASN A 105 11.20 -5.43 -5.94
N ARG A 106 11.19 -5.01 -7.22
CA ARG A 106 12.44 -4.92 -7.99
C ARG A 106 13.31 -3.80 -7.42
N PRO A 107 14.57 -4.08 -7.03
CA PRO A 107 15.42 -3.04 -6.47
C PRO A 107 15.74 -1.97 -7.51
N LEU A 108 15.58 -0.72 -7.11
CA LEU A 108 16.04 0.42 -7.90
C LEU A 108 17.58 0.50 -7.85
N ALA A 109 18.18 0.91 -8.96
CA ALA A 109 19.63 1.11 -9.12
C ALA A 109 19.98 2.59 -9.37
N GLY A 110 19.07 3.50 -9.06
CA GLY A 110 19.24 4.94 -9.28
C GLY A 110 18.04 5.74 -8.76
N PRO A 111 18.03 7.06 -8.97
CA PRO A 111 16.92 7.90 -8.58
C PRO A 111 15.61 7.48 -9.29
N PRO A 112 14.46 7.58 -8.60
CA PRO A 112 13.14 7.36 -9.20
C PRO A 112 12.75 8.55 -10.09
N SER A 113 13.45 8.74 -11.21
CA SER A 113 13.15 9.76 -12.25
C SER A 113 12.19 9.18 -13.31
N VAL A 114 11.96 9.90 -14.41
CA VAL A 114 11.16 9.48 -15.57
C VAL A 114 11.75 8.21 -16.21
N LEU A 115 13.07 8.20 -16.38
CA LEU A 115 13.83 7.02 -16.76
C LEU A 115 14.57 6.53 -15.52
N THR A 116 14.19 5.36 -15.03
CA THR A 116 14.74 4.76 -13.82
C THR A 116 15.46 3.48 -14.14
N LYS A 117 16.49 3.18 -13.35
CA LYS A 117 17.28 1.96 -13.46
C LYS A 117 16.76 0.94 -12.47
N ILE A 118 16.49 -0.28 -12.94
CA ILE A 118 16.15 -1.42 -12.08
C ILE A 118 17.23 -2.49 -12.19
N LYS A 119 17.52 -3.16 -11.07
CA LYS A 119 18.37 -4.35 -11.08
C LYS A 119 17.56 -5.53 -11.59
N GLU A 120 18.05 -6.18 -12.65
CA GLU A 120 17.45 -7.40 -13.15
C GLU A 120 17.74 -8.54 -12.17
N ARG A 121 16.72 -9.35 -11.92
CA ARG A 121 16.79 -10.53 -11.08
C ARG A 121 15.97 -11.65 -11.70
N VAL A 122 16.37 -12.87 -11.38
CA VAL A 122 15.67 -14.08 -11.78
C VAL A 122 15.33 -14.90 -10.55
N THR A 123 14.26 -15.68 -10.64
CA THR A 123 13.88 -16.65 -9.61
C THR A 123 13.71 -18.01 -10.26
N HIS A 124 14.30 -19.03 -9.64
CA HIS A 124 14.22 -20.42 -10.10
C HIS A 124 13.27 -21.27 -9.24
N ASN A 125 12.70 -20.66 -8.19
CA ASN A 125 11.86 -21.32 -7.19
C ASN A 125 10.61 -20.49 -6.90
N HIS A 126 9.99 -19.91 -7.92
CA HIS A 126 8.69 -19.23 -7.81
C HIS A 126 8.65 -18.12 -6.73
N GLY A 127 9.70 -17.31 -6.68
CA GLY A 127 9.80 -16.14 -5.80
C GLY A 127 10.29 -16.41 -4.39
N TRP A 128 10.71 -17.64 -4.05
CA TRP A 128 11.30 -17.93 -2.73
C TRP A 128 12.68 -17.32 -2.55
N SER A 129 13.50 -17.34 -3.60
CA SER A 129 14.77 -16.62 -3.67
C SER A 129 14.92 -15.92 -5.01
N TYR A 130 15.79 -14.91 -5.00
CA TYR A 130 16.12 -14.13 -6.18
C TYR A 130 17.63 -14.05 -6.33
N GLU A 131 18.10 -14.20 -7.56
CA GLU A 131 19.49 -14.02 -7.94
C GLU A 131 19.59 -12.81 -8.86
N PHE A 132 20.51 -11.89 -8.55
CA PHE A 132 20.78 -10.75 -9.42
C PHE A 132 21.63 -11.21 -10.59
N THR A 133 21.21 -10.86 -11.81
CA THR A 133 21.96 -11.20 -13.03
C THR A 133 23.19 -10.31 -13.23
N GLY A 134 23.35 -9.27 -12.41
CA GLY A 134 24.34 -8.20 -12.56
C GLY A 134 23.95 -7.14 -13.60
N ARG A 135 22.90 -7.39 -14.40
CA ARG A 135 22.40 -6.45 -15.38
C ARG A 135 21.53 -5.38 -14.73
N VAL A 136 21.67 -4.16 -15.23
CA VAL A 136 20.81 -3.03 -14.90
C VAL A 136 20.05 -2.64 -16.16
N CYS A 137 18.73 -2.51 -16.04
CA CYS A 137 17.85 -2.16 -17.14
C CYS A 137 17.27 -0.77 -16.92
N ASP A 138 17.27 0.05 -17.97
CA ASP A 138 16.55 1.30 -18.00
C ASP A 138 15.07 1.03 -18.29
N VAL A 139 14.19 1.59 -17.47
CA VAL A 139 12.73 1.45 -17.57
C VAL A 139 12.07 2.81 -17.43
N ILE A 140 10.88 2.95 -18.03
CA ILE A 140 10.06 4.14 -17.88
C ILE A 140 9.28 4.01 -16.58
N ASN A 141 9.39 5.01 -15.72
CA ASN A 141 8.67 5.08 -14.47
C ASN A 141 7.27 5.68 -14.69
N MET A 142 6.26 4.80 -14.69
CA MET A 142 4.84 5.18 -14.80
C MET A 142 4.12 5.14 -13.45
N GLY A 143 4.83 4.83 -12.36
CA GLY A 143 4.24 4.52 -11.06
C GLY A 143 4.45 5.59 -9.99
N SER A 144 5.42 6.51 -10.16
CA SER A 144 5.69 7.54 -9.16
C SER A 144 5.04 8.88 -9.50
N TYR A 145 4.61 9.58 -8.46
CA TYR A 145 4.07 10.94 -8.53
C TYR A 145 5.19 12.00 -8.60
N ASN A 146 6.14 11.86 -9.52
CA ASN A 146 7.25 12.81 -9.68
C ASN A 146 6.96 13.87 -10.77
N TYR A 147 5.81 14.54 -10.66
CA TYR A 147 5.37 15.52 -11.67
C TYR A 147 6.29 16.73 -11.77
N LEU A 148 6.89 17.14 -10.64
CA LEU A 148 7.78 18.30 -10.56
C LEU A 148 9.24 17.95 -10.88
N GLY A 149 9.61 16.67 -10.92
CA GLY A 149 10.98 16.26 -11.24
C GLY A 149 11.96 16.29 -10.06
N PHE A 150 11.52 16.65 -8.85
CA PHE A 150 12.37 16.76 -7.64
C PHE A 150 13.16 15.49 -7.31
N SER A 151 12.66 14.29 -7.67
CA SER A 151 13.34 13.03 -7.36
C SER A 151 14.43 12.61 -8.36
N GLY A 152 14.90 13.50 -9.23
CA GLY A 152 16.12 13.25 -10.02
C GLY A 152 16.28 14.03 -11.33
N THR A 153 15.26 14.77 -11.79
CA THR A 153 15.34 15.56 -13.03
C THR A 153 15.72 17.01 -12.74
N GLU A 154 15.28 17.54 -11.60
CA GLU A 154 15.61 18.90 -11.18
C GLU A 154 16.97 18.95 -10.46
N SER A 155 17.86 19.82 -10.93
CA SER A 155 19.19 20.03 -10.36
C SER A 155 19.11 20.78 -9.03
N GLY A 156 19.84 20.33 -8.00
CA GLY A 156 19.94 21.04 -6.72
C GLY A 156 19.08 20.45 -5.60
N CYS A 157 18.01 19.72 -5.95
CA CYS A 157 17.11 19.12 -4.95
C CYS A 157 17.84 18.08 -4.07
N ILE A 158 18.66 17.22 -4.68
CA ILE A 158 19.40 16.18 -3.95
C ILE A 158 20.41 16.81 -3.00
N GLU A 159 21.10 17.85 -3.44
CA GLU A 159 22.09 18.58 -2.67
C GLU A 159 21.44 19.27 -1.46
N ILE A 160 20.32 19.97 -1.68
CA ILE A 160 19.56 20.63 -0.60
C ILE A 160 19.04 19.60 0.41
N VAL A 161 18.45 18.50 -0.06
CA VAL A 161 17.97 17.42 0.82
C VAL A 161 19.13 16.82 1.62
N THR A 162 20.28 16.58 0.98
CA THR A 162 21.45 16.01 1.64
C THR A 162 22.01 16.95 2.72
N SER A 163 22.15 18.24 2.42
CA SER A 163 22.58 19.26 3.40
C SER A 163 21.60 19.33 4.57
N THR A 164 20.30 19.37 4.28
CA THR A 164 19.25 19.45 5.30
C THR A 164 19.28 18.22 6.22
N LEU A 165 19.49 17.02 5.66
CA LEU A 165 19.63 15.78 6.43
C LEU A 165 20.91 15.75 7.27
N GLN A 166 22.02 16.33 6.78
CA GLN A 166 23.26 16.44 7.55
C GLN A 166 23.09 17.39 8.75
N GLU A 167 22.37 18.49 8.57
CA GLU A 167 22.11 19.48 9.63
C GLU A 167 21.09 18.99 10.67
N ASN A 168 20.00 18.36 10.22
CA ASN A 168 18.87 18.00 11.08
C ASN A 168 18.86 16.51 11.50
N GLY A 169 19.76 15.70 10.93
CA GLY A 169 19.84 14.26 11.14
C GLY A 169 18.78 13.47 10.37
N ILE A 170 18.91 12.14 10.41
CA ILE A 170 18.01 11.20 9.71
C ILE A 170 16.84 10.69 10.57
N GLY A 171 16.86 10.97 11.88
CA GLY A 171 15.85 10.50 12.84
C GLY A 171 14.50 11.22 12.74
N ILE A 172 14.47 12.37 12.07
CA ILE A 172 13.28 13.20 11.83
C ILE A 172 12.32 12.64 10.76
N CYS A 173 12.69 11.56 10.08
CA CYS A 173 11.86 10.89 9.07
C CYS A 173 10.70 10.07 9.67
N GLY A 174 10.61 9.97 11.01
CA GLY A 174 9.54 9.28 11.71
C GLY A 174 8.22 10.06 11.68
N THR A 175 7.16 9.46 12.21
CA THR A 175 5.85 10.11 12.22
C THR A 175 5.85 11.32 13.15
N ARG A 176 5.08 12.37 12.82
CA ARG A 176 4.88 13.52 13.73
C ARG A 176 4.27 13.09 15.08
N GLN A 177 3.60 11.94 15.13
CA GLN A 177 3.04 11.37 16.35
C GLN A 177 4.12 10.82 17.29
N GLU A 178 5.18 10.23 16.76
CA GLU A 178 6.25 9.62 17.56
C GLU A 178 7.35 10.62 17.91
N PHE A 179 7.73 11.49 16.97
CA PHE A 179 8.90 12.37 17.09
C PHE A 179 8.56 13.86 17.13
N GLY A 180 7.27 14.21 17.08
CA GLY A 180 6.81 15.60 17.08
C GLY A 180 6.97 16.30 15.73
N SER A 181 6.69 17.61 15.71
CA SER A 181 6.82 18.44 14.51
C SER A 181 8.08 19.28 14.55
N THR A 182 8.78 19.39 13.42
CA THR A 182 9.97 20.24 13.25
C THR A 182 9.59 21.59 12.68
N GLN A 183 10.52 22.56 12.72
CA GLN A 183 10.29 23.84 12.05
C GLN A 183 10.08 23.67 10.55
N LEU A 184 10.84 22.76 9.91
CA LEU A 184 10.71 22.44 8.48
C LEU A 184 9.30 21.95 8.11
N HIS A 185 8.68 21.14 8.98
CA HIS A 185 7.29 20.72 8.80
C HIS A 185 6.32 21.90 8.78
N ASN A 186 6.45 22.80 9.76
CA ASN A 186 5.59 23.98 9.87
C ASN A 186 5.80 24.96 8.70
N ASP A 187 7.04 25.10 8.21
CA ASP A 187 7.36 25.98 7.09
C ASP A 187 6.81 25.43 5.78
N LEU A 188 6.88 24.12 5.57
CA LEU A 188 6.27 23.42 4.44
C LEU A 188 4.75 23.59 4.45
N ASP A 189 4.10 23.33 5.58
CA ASP A 189 2.66 23.46 5.78
C ASP A 189 2.17 24.88 5.42
N LYS A 190 2.85 25.91 5.96
CA LYS A 190 2.55 27.32 5.64
C LYS A 190 2.80 27.66 4.17
N MET A 191 3.85 27.10 3.56
CA MET A 191 4.14 27.32 2.13
C MET A 191 3.02 26.76 1.26
N VAL A 192 2.55 25.55 1.56
CA VAL A 192 1.44 24.90 0.86
C VAL A 192 0.13 25.66 1.08
N ALA A 193 -0.15 26.11 2.30
CA ALA A 193 -1.34 26.92 2.59
C ALA A 193 -1.36 28.21 1.76
N ARG A 194 -0.24 28.93 1.68
CA ARG A 194 -0.08 30.12 0.82
C ARG A 194 -0.25 29.81 -0.66
N PHE A 195 0.33 28.71 -1.14
CA PHE A 195 0.22 28.30 -2.54
C PHE A 195 -1.23 27.99 -2.93
N LEU A 196 -1.98 27.33 -2.04
CA LEU A 196 -3.38 26.98 -2.27
C LEU A 196 -4.36 28.12 -1.96
N GLY A 197 -3.92 29.20 -1.30
CA GLY A 197 -4.78 30.31 -0.88
C GLY A 197 -5.76 29.94 0.25
N VAL A 198 -5.39 29.00 1.11
CA VAL A 198 -6.19 28.54 2.25
C VAL A 198 -5.61 29.05 3.57
N GLU A 199 -6.41 29.03 4.65
CA GLU A 199 -5.99 29.50 5.98
C GLU A 199 -4.84 28.65 6.55
N ASP A 200 -4.94 27.32 6.43
CA ASP A 200 -3.95 26.38 6.94
C ASP A 200 -3.90 25.11 6.07
N ALA A 201 -2.77 24.41 6.10
CA ALA A 201 -2.56 23.16 5.38
C ALA A 201 -1.67 22.22 6.19
N VAL A 202 -1.89 20.92 6.06
CA VAL A 202 -1.04 19.89 6.68
C VAL A 202 -0.54 18.91 5.63
N CYS A 203 0.77 18.77 5.54
CA CYS A 203 1.44 17.92 4.57
C CYS A 203 1.78 16.56 5.17
N PHE A 204 1.46 15.50 4.43
CA PHE A 204 1.79 14.13 4.80
C PHE A 204 2.63 13.47 3.69
N PRO A 205 3.68 12.72 4.05
CA PRO A 205 4.63 12.17 3.07
C PRO A 205 4.06 10.99 2.25
N MET A 206 2.97 10.35 2.69
CA MET A 206 2.39 9.17 2.03
C MET A 206 0.89 9.33 1.80
N GLY A 207 0.48 9.45 0.54
CA GLY A 207 -0.92 9.70 0.15
C GLY A 207 -1.91 8.61 0.59
N PHE A 208 -1.51 7.33 0.57
CA PHE A 208 -2.37 6.24 1.06
C PHE A 208 -2.69 6.39 2.56
N CYS A 209 -1.68 6.73 3.37
CA CYS A 209 -1.84 6.97 4.81
C CYS A 209 -2.72 8.19 5.08
N THR A 210 -2.58 9.26 4.29
CA THR A 210 -3.44 10.44 4.38
C THR A 210 -4.91 10.06 4.24
N ASN A 211 -5.23 9.30 3.20
CA ASN A 211 -6.61 8.91 2.91
C ASN A 211 -7.18 7.96 3.96
N SER A 212 -6.42 6.93 4.33
CA SER A 212 -6.93 5.84 5.16
C SER A 212 -6.94 6.16 6.65
N MET A 213 -6.02 7.02 7.12
CA MET A 213 -5.85 7.32 8.54
C MET A 213 -6.27 8.74 8.89
N ASN A 214 -5.77 9.75 8.17
CA ASN A 214 -5.88 11.15 8.60
C ASN A 214 -7.23 11.76 8.25
N ILE A 215 -7.77 11.53 7.04
CA ILE A 215 -9.07 12.09 6.64
C ILE A 215 -10.15 11.68 7.66
N SER A 216 -10.20 10.41 8.03
CA SER A 216 -11.19 9.90 9.00
C SER A 216 -11.12 10.53 10.40
N ALA A 217 -10.00 11.17 10.75
CA ALA A 217 -9.87 11.91 12.00
C ALA A 217 -10.46 13.33 11.92
N PHE A 218 -10.54 13.90 10.71
CA PHE A 218 -11.09 15.24 10.47
C PHE A 218 -12.56 15.23 10.05
N VAL A 219 -13.06 14.10 9.53
CA VAL A 219 -14.46 13.97 9.11
C VAL A 219 -15.23 12.96 9.96
N ASP A 220 -16.34 13.42 10.53
CA ASP A 220 -17.27 12.57 11.24
C ASP A 220 -18.02 11.62 10.30
N LYS A 221 -18.40 10.45 10.83
CA LYS A 221 -19.38 9.60 10.17
C LYS A 221 -20.68 10.39 10.00
N VAL A 222 -21.19 10.42 8.77
CA VAL A 222 -22.51 10.98 8.48
C VAL A 222 -23.54 10.30 9.40
N LYS A 223 -24.24 11.10 10.22
CA LYS A 223 -25.34 10.62 11.07
C LYS A 223 -26.39 9.95 10.18
N GLY A 224 -26.50 8.62 10.27
CA GLY A 224 -27.43 7.82 9.45
C GLY A 224 -26.91 6.44 9.03
N LEU A 225 -25.60 6.19 9.10
CA LEU A 225 -25.06 4.85 8.88
C LEU A 225 -25.14 4.02 10.18
N PRO A 226 -25.73 2.80 10.16
CA PRO A 226 -25.78 1.96 11.34
C PRO A 226 -24.36 1.68 11.83
N ASN A 227 -24.14 1.83 13.13
CA ASN A 227 -22.86 1.59 13.80
C ASN A 227 -22.33 0.20 13.45
N ILE A 228 -21.42 0.15 12.48
CA ILE A 228 -20.50 -0.97 12.30
C ILE A 228 -19.55 -0.88 13.50
N LYS A 229 -19.89 -1.61 14.57
CA LYS A 229 -18.98 -1.82 15.70
C LYS A 229 -17.67 -2.34 15.13
N ARG A 230 -16.58 -1.65 15.48
CA ARG A 230 -15.22 -2.17 15.33
C ARG A 230 -15.09 -3.51 16.04
#